data_AF-A0A2G9U0F4-F1
#
_entry.id   AF-A0A2G9U0F4-F1
#
_cell.length_a   1.000
_cell.length_b   1.000
_cell.length_c   1.000
_cell.angle_alpha   90.00
_cell.angle_beta   90.00
_cell.angle_gamma   90.00
#
_symmetry.space_group_name_H-M   'P 1'
#
loop_
_entity.id
_entity.type
_entity.pdbx_description
1 polymer ?
#
loop_
_entity_poly.entity_id
_entity_poly.type
_entity_poly.pdbx_seq_one_letter_code
_entity_poly.pdbx_strand_id
1 'polypeptide(L)'
;MKDVAGSDRNMADTPEQKSEKITPDKALSVDPDCAYFNVTGGKSDHMLVNLGETRLAVKIRCSNNALYRVSPSAMFIDAGQCQNLVVIRQAGESC
;
A
#
# COMPACT_ATOMS: atom_id res chain seq x y z
N MET A 1 -6.24 16.02 -65.13
CA MET A 1 -5.45 16.72 -64.08
C MET A 1 -6.40 17.45 -63.14
N LYS A 2 -6.11 17.39 -61.83
CA LYS A 2 -6.76 18.03 -60.67
C LYS A 2 -7.84 17.18 -59.97
N ASP A 3 -7.45 16.22 -59.10
CA ASP A 3 -7.06 16.31 -57.65
C ASP A 3 -8.31 16.37 -56.75
N VAL A 4 -8.79 15.23 -56.23
CA VAL A 4 -8.57 14.62 -54.87
C VAL A 4 -9.21 15.40 -53.71
N ALA A 5 -10.05 14.67 -52.98
CA ALA A 5 -10.83 15.06 -51.81
C ALA A 5 -9.98 15.48 -50.59
N GLY A 6 -10.54 16.38 -49.77
CA GLY A 6 -10.06 16.66 -48.42
C GLY A 6 -11.19 17.24 -47.58
N SER A 7 -11.87 16.40 -46.80
CA SER A 7 -12.75 16.82 -45.71
C SER A 7 -11.99 16.65 -44.40
N ASP A 8 -11.71 17.78 -43.75
CA ASP A 8 -10.96 17.87 -42.50
C ASP A 8 -11.70 17.14 -41.37
N ARG A 9 -11.12 16.05 -40.88
CA ARG A 9 -11.54 15.39 -39.63
C ARG A 9 -10.75 15.99 -38.49
N ASN A 10 -11.37 16.88 -37.73
CA ASN A 10 -10.88 17.32 -36.42
C ASN A 10 -10.88 16.12 -35.46
N MET A 11 -9.69 15.59 -35.16
CA MET A 11 -9.50 14.58 -34.13
C MET A 11 -9.53 15.31 -32.78
N ALA A 12 -10.57 15.06 -31.99
CA ALA A 12 -10.73 15.65 -30.67
C ALA A 12 -9.55 15.26 -29.76
N ASP A 13 -8.97 16.29 -29.13
CA ASP A 13 -7.96 16.20 -28.10
C ASP A 13 -8.52 15.36 -26.94
N THR A 14 -8.02 14.14 -26.78
CA THR A 14 -8.42 13.26 -25.67
C THR A 14 -7.62 13.73 -24.47
N PRO A 15 -8.23 14.00 -23.29
CA PRO A 15 -7.47 14.42 -22.14
C PRO A 15 -6.53 13.27 -21.76
N GLU A 16 -5.25 13.46 -22.09
CA GLU A 16 -4.16 12.59 -21.69
C GLU A 16 -4.16 12.59 -20.16
N GLN A 17 -4.80 11.57 -19.57
CA GLN A 17 -4.76 11.33 -18.14
C GLN A 17 -3.29 11.14 -17.80
N LYS A 18 -2.67 12.21 -17.28
CA LYS A 18 -1.30 12.19 -16.79
C LYS A 18 -1.24 11.15 -15.69
N SER A 19 -0.84 9.93 -16.06
CA SER A 19 -0.61 8.82 -15.15
C SER A 19 0.42 9.30 -14.14
N GLU A 20 -0.05 9.65 -12.94
CA GLU A 20 0.84 9.89 -11.82
C GLU A 20 1.61 8.59 -11.63
N LYS A 21 2.89 8.59 -12.03
CA LYS A 21 3.77 7.46 -11.78
C LYS A 21 3.67 7.10 -10.30
N ILE A 22 3.17 5.90 -10.02
CA ILE A 22 3.11 5.35 -8.67
C ILE A 22 4.55 5.21 -8.20
N THR A 23 4.95 6.04 -7.25
CA THR A 23 6.22 5.88 -6.56
C THR A 23 6.09 4.73 -5.55
N PRO A 24 7.20 4.06 -5.16
CA PRO A 24 7.16 2.97 -4.20
C PRO A 24 6.43 3.32 -2.89
N ASP A 25 6.53 4.57 -2.43
CA ASP A 25 5.85 5.06 -1.22
C ASP A 25 4.33 5.18 -1.37
N LYS A 26 3.82 5.36 -2.60
CA LYS A 26 2.37 5.33 -2.92
C LYS A 26 1.89 3.92 -3.30
N ALA A 27 2.77 2.93 -3.43
CA ALA A 27 2.42 1.59 -3.89
C ALA A 27 1.94 0.66 -2.78
N LEU A 28 2.26 0.94 -1.51
CA LEU A 28 1.86 0.10 -0.38
C LEU A 28 0.69 0.73 0.39
N SER A 29 -0.41 -0.01 0.51
CA SER A 29 -1.55 0.32 1.37
C SER A 29 -1.58 -0.59 2.60
N VAL A 30 -2.12 -0.11 3.72
CA VAL A 30 -2.28 -0.85 4.98
C VAL A 30 -3.73 -0.69 5.46
N ASP A 31 -4.41 -1.79 5.75
CA ASP A 31 -5.81 -1.79 6.22
C ASP A 31 -6.03 -2.76 7.41
N PRO A 32 -6.52 -2.30 8.58
CA PRO A 32 -6.68 -0.89 8.95
C PRO A 32 -5.31 -0.19 9.08
N ASP A 33 -5.24 1.13 8.94
CA ASP A 33 -3.99 1.89 9.12
C ASP A 33 -3.67 2.16 10.61
N CYS A 34 -4.65 1.95 11.49
CA CYS A 34 -4.57 2.17 12.93
C CYS A 34 -5.11 0.97 13.72
N ALA A 35 -4.55 0.74 14.91
CA ALA A 35 -5.02 -0.27 15.86
C ALA A 35 -5.14 0.30 17.28
N TYR A 36 -6.23 -0.06 17.95
CA TYR A 36 -6.49 0.30 19.34
C TYR A 36 -6.38 -0.94 20.23
N PHE A 37 -5.71 -0.81 21.36
CA PHE A 37 -5.47 -1.93 22.27
C PHE A 37 -5.81 -1.55 23.71
N ASN A 38 -6.27 -2.53 24.48
CA ASN A 38 -6.45 -2.38 25.91
C ASN A 38 -5.11 -2.47 26.64
N VAL A 39 -5.03 -1.90 27.85
CA VAL A 39 -3.83 -1.94 28.70
C VAL A 39 -3.43 -3.36 29.10
N THR A 40 -4.39 -4.30 29.10
CA THR A 40 -4.20 -5.73 29.35
C THR A 40 -3.62 -6.49 28.15
N GLY A 41 -3.46 -5.83 27.00
CA GLY A 41 -2.92 -6.42 25.77
C GLY A 41 -3.98 -6.59 24.67
N GLY A 42 -3.60 -7.29 23.61
CA GLY A 42 -4.49 -7.60 22.49
C GLY A 42 -3.74 -7.94 21.20
N LYS A 43 -4.51 -8.28 20.16
CA LYS A 43 -4.01 -8.57 18.81
C LYS A 43 -4.78 -7.73 17.79
N SER A 44 -4.07 -7.22 16.79
CA SER A 44 -4.65 -6.59 15.61
C SER A 44 -4.02 -7.22 14.36
N ASP A 45 -4.87 -7.56 13.39
CA ASP A 45 -4.47 -8.06 12.08
C ASP A 45 -4.65 -6.92 11.06
N HIS A 46 -3.62 -6.70 10.25
CA HIS A 46 -3.56 -5.66 9.22
C HIS A 46 -3.22 -6.31 7.88
N MET A 47 -3.81 -5.83 6.80
CA MET A 47 -3.52 -6.27 5.45
C MET A 47 -2.64 -5.24 4.75
N LEU A 48 -1.46 -5.67 4.31
CA LEU A 48 -0.57 -4.88 3.47
C LEU A 48 -0.86 -5.24 2.01
N VAL A 49 -1.19 -4.24 1.19
CA VAL A 49 -1.56 -4.44 -0.22
C VAL A 49 -0.56 -3.69 -1.10
N ASN A 50 0.08 -4.41 -2.03
CA ASN A 50 0.90 -3.81 -3.06
C ASN A 50 0.02 -3.44 -4.27
N LEU A 51 -0.33 -2.17 -4.38
CA LEU A 51 -1.09 -1.57 -5.48
C LEU A 51 -0.22 -1.23 -6.69
N GLY A 52 1.12 -1.37 -6.58
CA GLY A 52 2.05 -1.11 -7.65
C GLY A 52 2.22 -2.29 -8.62
N GLU A 53 2.96 -2.03 -9.70
CA GLU A 53 3.24 -2.99 -10.78
C GLU A 53 4.53 -3.79 -10.56
N THR A 54 5.25 -3.53 -9.46
CA THR A 54 6.54 -4.17 -9.16
C THR A 54 6.54 -4.80 -7.77
N ARG A 55 7.38 -5.81 -7.57
CA ARG A 55 7.54 -6.49 -6.27
C ARG A 55 8.14 -5.55 -5.24
N LEU A 56 7.52 -5.45 -4.07
CA LEU A 56 8.00 -4.65 -2.95
C LEU A 56 8.77 -5.50 -1.94
N ALA A 57 9.86 -4.94 -1.41
CA ALA A 57 10.50 -5.41 -0.18
C ALA A 57 10.07 -4.49 0.97
N VAL A 58 9.36 -5.04 1.95
CA VAL A 58 8.78 -4.26 3.05
C VAL A 58 9.52 -4.58 4.34
N LYS A 59 9.94 -3.54 5.06
CA LYS A 59 10.54 -3.64 6.40
C LYS A 59 9.68 -2.91 7.40
N ILE A 60 9.22 -3.63 8.42
CA ILE A 60 8.37 -3.11 9.48
C ILE A 60 9.26 -2.79 10.68
N ARG A 61 9.14 -1.56 11.20
CA ARG A 61 9.87 -1.10 12.39
C ARG A 61 8.88 -0.86 13.51
N CYS A 62 9.23 -1.32 14.71
CA CYS A 62 8.46 -1.07 15.91
C CYS A 62 9.27 -0.16 16.85
N SER A 63 8.67 0.96 17.26
CA SER A 63 9.29 1.96 18.14
C SER A 63 9.28 1.52 19.61
N ASN A 64 8.35 0.66 20.02
CA ASN A 64 8.25 0.14 21.38
C ASN A 64 8.17 -1.39 21.38
N ASN A 65 9.34 -2.01 21.32
CA ASN A 65 9.48 -3.47 21.42
C ASN A 65 9.35 -4.00 22.85
N ALA A 66 9.11 -3.16 23.86
CA ALA A 66 8.76 -3.67 25.19
C ALA A 66 7.30 -4.12 25.21
N LEU A 67 6.39 -3.29 24.68
CA LEU A 67 4.95 -3.55 24.69
C LEU A 67 4.40 -4.17 23.42
N TYR A 68 5.05 -3.99 22.27
CA TYR A 68 4.50 -4.45 20.99
C TYR A 68 5.40 -5.49 20.33
N ARG A 69 4.76 -6.43 19.63
CA ARG A 69 5.40 -7.37 18.71
C ARG A 69 4.72 -7.25 17.36
N VAL A 70 5.52 -7.30 16.30
CA VAL A 70 5.04 -7.25 14.91
C VAL A 70 5.53 -8.51 14.19
N SER A 71 4.68 -9.11 13.37
CA SER A 71 5.04 -10.30 12.59
C SER A 71 4.30 -10.32 11.25
N PRO A 72 5.02 -10.49 10.12
CA PRO A 72 6.48 -10.56 9.99
C PRO A 72 7.16 -9.18 10.17
N SER A 73 8.48 -9.13 10.40
CA SER A 73 9.25 -7.86 10.49
C SER A 73 9.86 -7.42 9.15
N ALA A 74 10.00 -8.36 8.21
CA ALA A 74 10.41 -8.12 6.84
C ALA A 74 9.73 -9.13 5.92
N MET A 75 9.38 -8.71 4.71
CA MET A 75 8.67 -9.55 3.75
C MET A 75 8.79 -9.01 2.33
N PHE A 76 8.42 -9.84 1.36
CA PHE A 76 8.17 -9.42 -0.01
C PHE A 76 6.69 -9.51 -0.33
N ILE A 77 6.18 -8.56 -1.12
CA ILE A 77 4.81 -8.56 -1.62
C ILE A 77 4.87 -8.37 -3.13
N ASP A 78 4.41 -9.37 -3.88
CA ASP A 78 4.38 -9.30 -5.34
C ASP A 78 3.33 -8.28 -5.83
N ALA A 79 3.43 -7.85 -7.09
CA ALA A 79 2.53 -6.86 -7.66
C ALA A 79 1.06 -7.32 -7.60
N GLY A 80 0.16 -6.46 -7.14
CA GLY A 80 -1.26 -6.76 -6.99
C GLY A 80 -1.60 -7.79 -5.89
N GLN A 81 -0.62 -8.21 -5.07
CA GLN A 81 -0.85 -9.14 -3.96
C GLN A 81 -0.95 -8.42 -2.62
N CYS A 82 -1.51 -9.12 -1.64
CA CYS A 82 -1.54 -8.68 -0.25
C CYS A 82 -0.93 -9.71 0.69
N GLN A 83 -0.55 -9.25 1.87
CA GLN A 83 -0.03 -10.09 2.93
C GLN A 83 -0.49 -9.60 4.31
N ASN A 84 -0.63 -10.52 5.26
CA ASN A 84 -1.06 -10.19 6.62
C ASN A 84 0.12 -9.73 7.48
N LEU A 85 -0.13 -8.71 8.30
CA LEU A 85 0.73 -8.22 9.37
C LEU A 85 -0.03 -8.32 10.70
N VAL A 86 0.55 -9.02 11.66
CA VAL A 86 0.00 -9.14 13.01
C VAL A 86 0.75 -8.20 13.95
N VAL A 87 0.01 -7.38 14.68
CA VAL A 87 0.51 -6.55 15.78
C VAL A 87 -0.08 -7.07 17.09
N ILE A 88 0.79 -7.47 18.02
CA ILE A 88 0.40 -7.94 19.35
C ILE A 88 0.87 -6.93 20.38
N ARG A 89 -0.05 -6.44 21.23
CA ARG A 89 0.28 -5.69 22.43
C ARG A 89 0.33 -6.64 23.63
N GLN A 90 1.46 -6.64 24.33
CA GLN A 90 1.63 -7.32 25.61
C GLN A 90 0.88 -6.57 26.72
N ALA A 91 0.51 -7.26 27.79
CA ALA A 91 0.05 -6.59 29.00
C ALA A 91 1.17 -5.66 29.51
N GLY A 92 0.83 -4.41 29.82
CA GLY A 92 1.76 -3.55 30.55
C GLY A 92 1.86 -4.00 32.00
N GLU A 93 2.91 -3.60 32.69
CA GLU A 93 2.92 -3.69 34.16
C GLU A 93 1.71 -2.91 34.68
N SER A 94 0.85 -3.60 35.42
CA SER A 94 -0.29 -2.98 36.09
C SER A 94 0.23 -1.98 37.11
N CYS A 95 -0.26 -0.74 37.04
CA CYS A 95 -0.07 0.24 38.11
C CYS A 95 -0.63 -0.29 39.44
#